data_AF-A0A484WV91-F1
#
_entry.id   AF-A0A484WV91-F1
#
_cell.length_a   1.000
_cell.length_b   1.000
_cell.length_c   1.000
_cell.angle_alpha   90.00
_cell.angle_beta   90.00
_cell.angle_gamma   90.00
#
_symmetry.space_group_name_H-M   'P 1'
#
loop_
_entity.id
_entity.type
_entity.pdbx_description
1 polymer ?
#
loop_
_entity_poly.entity_id
_entity_poly.type
_entity_poly.pdbx_seq_one_letter_code
_entity_poly.pdbx_strand_id
1 'polypeptide(L)'
;MNTLAESSQVLGNAIQRLDKKTLDKSTKKAIRDLLAYTSSKSKIKTSRFKKELKDKFIKMKASIDWNIENKGEKLRFKNRMGRDMAIAYVYPNDPEKKNIIYLTEVFVKEKAHFSAQRENALDNVETIIHEVSHFQMTEDYFYAPQPHTTSADEYFNVTLKGLHDFNRIVGTDSDPNIMELQTKYSLLGAIDPVNKARKEFYEGRSRLKIALNNADHMALLAMQLGHPSRIPA
;
A
#
# COMPACT_ATOMS: atom_id res chain seq x y z
N MET A 1 22.91 2.85 -2.07
CA MET A 1 22.28 4.18 -2.18
C MET A 1 21.41 4.44 -0.95
N ASN A 2 21.06 5.70 -0.66
CA ASN A 2 20.13 6.05 0.42
C ASN A 2 18.71 5.65 0.01
N THR A 3 18.10 4.67 0.70
CA THR A 3 16.75 4.13 0.40
C THR A 3 15.70 5.22 0.23
N LEU A 4 15.79 6.33 0.99
CA LEU A 4 14.85 7.45 0.85
C LEU A 4 14.97 8.17 -0.50
N ALA A 5 16.21 8.40 -0.96
CA ALA A 5 16.45 9.04 -2.25
C ALA A 5 15.94 8.16 -3.40
N GLU A 6 16.11 6.85 -3.26
CA GLU A 6 15.62 5.87 -4.23
C GLU A 6 14.09 5.78 -4.23
N SER A 7 13.43 5.75 -3.07
CA SER A 7 11.96 5.87 -2.97
C SER A 7 11.43 7.15 -3.58
N SER A 8 12.11 8.29 -3.37
CA SER A 8 11.75 9.56 -4.03
C SER A 8 11.88 9.45 -5.55
N GLN A 9 12.96 8.85 -6.05
CA GLN A 9 13.19 8.67 -7.49
C GLN A 9 12.12 7.76 -8.11
N VAL A 10 11.78 6.63 -7.48
CA VAL A 10 10.71 5.73 -7.94
C VAL A 10 9.38 6.48 -8.04
N LEU A 11 9.00 7.23 -6.99
CA LEU A 11 7.78 8.04 -7.04
C LEU A 11 7.84 9.11 -8.14
N GLY A 12 8.99 9.75 -8.33
CA GLY A 12 9.20 10.73 -9.41
C GLY A 12 8.98 10.14 -10.80
N ASN A 13 9.56 8.98 -11.08
CA ASN A 13 9.37 8.26 -12.33
C ASN A 13 7.91 7.85 -12.54
N ALA A 14 7.25 7.35 -11.49
CA ALA A 14 5.84 6.97 -11.55
C ALA A 14 4.93 8.20 -11.83
N ILE A 15 5.21 9.33 -11.18
CA ILE A 15 4.51 10.61 -11.43
C ILE A 15 4.70 11.06 -12.88
N GLN A 16 5.92 10.99 -13.42
CA GLN A 16 6.20 11.39 -14.80
C GLN A 16 5.41 10.55 -15.82
N ARG A 17 5.29 9.23 -15.59
CA ARG A 17 4.44 8.36 -16.43
C ARG A 17 2.97 8.73 -16.32
N LEU A 18 2.51 9.02 -15.11
CA LEU A 18 1.16 9.48 -14.84
C LEU A 18 0.93 10.93 -15.29
N ASP A 19 1.93 11.68 -15.74
CA ASP A 19 1.70 13.04 -16.23
C ASP A 19 1.23 13.05 -17.69
N LYS A 20 1.72 12.11 -18.51
CA LYS A 20 1.41 11.97 -19.94
C LYS A 20 -0.09 12.13 -20.24
N LYS A 21 -0.47 13.06 -21.14
CA LYS A 21 -1.89 13.34 -21.53
C LYS A 21 -2.70 12.05 -21.71
N THR A 22 -2.15 11.09 -22.44
CA THR A 22 -2.68 9.74 -22.57
C THR A 22 -1.64 8.73 -22.09
N LEU A 23 -2.02 7.85 -21.15
CA LEU A 23 -1.14 6.76 -20.72
C LEU A 23 -0.91 5.78 -21.87
N ASP A 24 0.34 5.36 -22.05
CA ASP A 24 0.72 4.33 -23.02
C ASP A 24 0.12 2.95 -22.66
N LYS A 25 0.14 2.02 -23.61
CA LYS A 25 -0.47 0.69 -23.44
C LYS A 25 0.19 -0.09 -22.31
N SER A 26 1.52 -0.03 -22.18
CA SER A 26 2.28 -0.75 -21.15
C SER A 26 1.91 -0.27 -19.73
N THR A 27 1.88 1.05 -19.52
CA THR A 27 1.49 1.68 -18.25
C THR A 27 0.04 1.35 -17.90
N LYS A 28 -0.86 1.37 -18.88
CA LYS A 28 -2.26 0.96 -18.68
C LYS A 28 -2.39 -0.51 -18.30
N LYS A 29 -1.54 -1.39 -18.86
CA LYS A 29 -1.55 -2.82 -18.57
C LYS A 29 -1.05 -3.06 -17.14
N ALA A 30 0.10 -2.51 -16.77
CA ALA A 30 0.66 -2.58 -15.42
C ALA A 30 -0.34 -2.17 -14.33
N ILE A 31 -1.03 -1.03 -14.49
CA ILE A 31 -2.06 -0.58 -13.54
C ILE A 31 -3.24 -1.57 -13.50
N ARG A 32 -3.67 -2.08 -14.65
CA ARG A 32 -4.81 -3.00 -14.71
C ARG A 32 -4.51 -4.36 -14.14
N ASP A 33 -3.29 -4.88 -14.31
CA ASP A 33 -2.92 -6.18 -13.80
C ASP A 33 -2.96 -6.18 -12.26
N LEU A 34 -2.43 -5.13 -11.63
CA LEU A 34 -2.49 -4.93 -10.18
C LEU A 34 -3.89 -4.64 -9.65
N LEU A 35 -4.75 -3.99 -10.45
CA LEU A 35 -6.12 -3.65 -10.04
C LEU A 35 -7.19 -4.58 -10.62
N ALA A 36 -6.83 -5.68 -11.30
CA ALA A 36 -7.76 -6.45 -12.14
C ALA A 36 -9.03 -6.90 -11.40
N TYR A 37 -8.88 -7.21 -10.11
CA TYR A 37 -9.94 -7.72 -9.24
C TYR A 37 -10.72 -6.62 -8.50
N THR A 38 -10.36 -5.35 -8.68
CA THR A 38 -11.00 -4.20 -8.02
C THR A 38 -12.21 -3.65 -8.79
N SER A 39 -12.65 -4.31 -9.86
CA SER A 39 -13.81 -3.89 -10.67
C SER A 39 -14.66 -5.06 -11.11
N SER A 40 -15.98 -4.92 -10.97
CA SER A 40 -16.97 -5.84 -11.57
C SER A 40 -17.09 -5.69 -13.09
N LYS A 41 -16.45 -4.68 -13.69
CA LYS A 41 -16.46 -4.44 -15.13
C LYS A 41 -15.28 -5.14 -15.79
N SER A 42 -15.50 -5.65 -17.00
CA SER A 42 -14.47 -6.32 -17.82
C SER A 42 -13.21 -5.49 -18.08
N LYS A 43 -13.24 -4.16 -17.86
CA LYS A 43 -12.09 -3.29 -18.04
C LYS A 43 -12.10 -2.06 -17.14
N ILE A 44 -11.02 -1.91 -16.37
CA ILE A 44 -10.74 -0.71 -15.59
C ILE A 44 -10.29 0.44 -16.50
N LYS A 45 -11.03 1.55 -16.46
CA LYS A 45 -10.72 2.80 -17.18
C LYS A 45 -9.75 3.65 -16.35
N THR A 46 -8.45 3.47 -16.60
CA THR A 46 -7.36 4.19 -15.89
C THR A 46 -7.49 5.71 -15.93
N SER A 47 -8.09 6.28 -16.98
CA SER A 47 -8.34 7.73 -17.06
C SER A 47 -9.22 8.29 -15.94
N ARG A 48 -10.06 7.47 -15.29
CA ARG A 48 -10.98 7.92 -14.24
C ARG A 48 -10.31 8.21 -12.90
N PHE A 49 -9.19 7.55 -12.60
CA PHE A 49 -8.49 7.67 -11.32
C PHE A 49 -7.01 8.03 -11.45
N LYS A 50 -6.52 8.19 -12.69
CA LYS A 50 -5.15 8.63 -12.99
C LYS A 50 -4.73 9.86 -12.18
N LYS A 51 -5.60 10.88 -12.09
CA LYS A 51 -5.34 12.11 -11.33
C LYS A 51 -5.19 11.81 -9.84
N GLU A 52 -6.13 11.07 -9.25
CA GLU A 52 -6.08 10.70 -7.84
C GLU A 52 -4.82 9.90 -7.49
N LEU A 53 -4.46 8.92 -8.31
CA LEU A 53 -3.23 8.13 -8.12
C LEU A 53 -1.98 9.02 -8.18
N LYS A 54 -1.92 9.93 -9.16
CA LYS A 54 -0.82 10.89 -9.29
C LYS A 54 -0.73 11.81 -8.07
N ASP A 55 -1.85 12.36 -7.61
CA ASP A 55 -1.90 13.27 -6.46
C ASP A 55 -1.41 12.57 -5.18
N LYS A 56 -1.77 11.30 -4.98
CA LYS A 56 -1.24 10.48 -3.88
C LYS A 56 0.27 10.29 -3.97
N PHE A 57 0.79 9.98 -5.16
CA PHE A 57 2.25 9.83 -5.37
C PHE A 57 3.01 11.14 -5.12
N ILE A 58 2.47 12.28 -5.55
CA ILE A 58 3.05 13.61 -5.28
C ILE A 58 3.15 13.86 -3.78
N LYS A 59 2.07 13.60 -3.03
CA LYS A 59 2.07 13.79 -1.57
C LYS A 59 3.09 12.90 -0.86
N MET A 60 3.17 11.62 -1.25
CA MET A 60 4.18 10.71 -0.71
C MET A 60 5.60 11.18 -1.03
N LYS A 61 5.87 11.57 -2.28
CA LYS A 61 7.18 12.07 -2.71
C LYS A 61 7.57 13.33 -1.93
N ALA A 62 6.66 14.30 -1.81
CA ALA A 62 6.90 15.52 -1.06
C ALA A 62 7.21 15.25 0.42
N SER A 63 6.56 14.24 1.03
CA SER A 63 6.89 13.84 2.40
C SER A 63 8.29 13.26 2.54
N ILE A 64 8.75 12.48 1.55
CA ILE A 64 10.09 11.89 1.52
C ILE A 64 11.14 12.95 1.21
N ASP A 65 10.94 13.77 0.18
CA ASP A 65 11.86 14.85 -0.23
C ASP A 65 12.12 15.83 0.91
N TRP A 66 11.05 16.31 1.54
CA TRP A 66 11.16 17.20 2.67
C TRP A 66 12.03 16.58 3.77
N ASN A 67 11.89 15.27 3.99
CA ASN A 67 12.67 14.57 5.01
C ASN A 67 14.15 14.43 4.65
N ILE A 68 14.47 14.28 3.37
CA ILE A 68 15.84 14.26 2.85
C ILE A 68 16.48 15.64 3.04
N GLU A 69 15.79 16.70 2.63
CA GLU A 69 16.26 18.08 2.69
C GLU A 69 16.46 18.55 4.14
N ASN A 70 15.56 18.15 5.04
CA ASN A 70 15.54 18.58 6.45
C ASN A 70 16.02 17.48 7.40
N LYS A 71 16.91 16.60 6.92
CA LYS A 71 17.65 15.61 7.73
C LYS A 71 16.83 14.82 8.75
N GLY A 72 15.60 14.40 8.42
CA GLY A 72 14.80 13.52 9.30
C GLY A 72 13.79 14.22 10.22
N GLU A 73 13.58 15.53 10.12
CA GLU A 73 12.75 16.27 11.08
C GLU A 73 11.25 15.89 11.08
N LYS A 74 10.72 15.40 9.96
CA LYS A 74 9.28 15.13 9.79
C LYS A 74 8.97 13.65 9.75
N LEU A 75 9.73 12.86 8.99
CA LEU A 75 9.63 11.40 9.00
C LEU A 75 10.78 10.84 9.85
N ARG A 76 10.45 10.39 11.06
CA ARG A 76 11.42 9.84 12.01
C ARG A 76 11.51 8.33 11.84
N PHE A 77 12.72 7.80 11.81
CA PHE A 77 12.97 6.36 11.76
C PHE A 77 13.39 5.88 13.15
N LYS A 78 12.71 4.86 13.68
CA LYS A 78 13.05 4.24 14.96
C LYS A 78 13.26 2.75 14.78
N ASN A 79 14.44 2.25 15.14
CA ASN A 79 14.68 0.82 15.22
C ASN A 79 13.94 0.25 16.44
N ARG A 80 13.16 -0.82 16.25
CA ARG A 80 12.46 -1.54 17.31
C ARG A 80 12.77 -3.02 17.22
N MET A 81 13.21 -3.60 18.34
CA MET A 81 13.27 -5.06 18.51
C MET A 81 11.92 -5.55 19.04
N GLY A 82 11.44 -6.71 18.57
CA GLY A 82 10.35 -7.43 19.23
C GLY A 82 8.93 -7.26 18.69
N ARG A 83 8.76 -7.07 17.38
CA ARG A 83 7.49 -7.42 16.73
C ARG A 83 7.76 -8.53 15.72
N ASP A 84 7.48 -9.76 16.11
CA ASP A 84 7.65 -10.92 15.23
C ASP A 84 6.84 -10.69 13.94
N MET A 85 7.48 -10.92 12.79
CA MET A 85 6.88 -10.98 11.44
C MET A 85 6.58 -9.65 10.70
N ALA A 86 6.86 -8.46 11.24
CA ALA A 86 6.71 -7.20 10.48
C ALA A 86 8.07 -6.70 9.95
N ILE A 87 8.11 -6.18 8.72
CA ILE A 87 9.33 -5.53 8.15
C ILE A 87 9.44 -4.09 8.69
N ALA A 88 8.35 -3.34 8.61
CA ALA A 88 8.19 -2.03 9.21
C ALA A 88 6.73 -1.83 9.65
N TYR A 89 6.47 -0.77 10.42
CA TYR A 89 5.11 -0.38 10.78
C TYR A 89 5.02 1.09 11.20
N VAL A 90 3.79 1.62 11.19
CA VAL A 90 3.47 2.99 11.62
C VAL A 90 2.19 3.03 12.47
N TYR A 91 1.97 4.15 13.14
CA TYR A 91 0.70 4.46 13.81
C TYR A 91 0.14 5.76 13.22
N PRO A 92 -0.68 5.69 12.15
CA PRO A 92 -1.07 6.88 11.40
C PRO A 92 -2.05 7.77 12.18
N ASN A 93 -2.82 7.17 13.09
CA ASN A 93 -3.88 7.82 13.88
C ASN A 93 -3.43 8.25 15.28
N ASP A 94 -2.20 7.95 15.69
CA ASP A 94 -1.65 8.34 17.00
C ASP A 94 -0.90 9.68 16.84
N PRO A 95 -1.36 10.79 17.44
CA PRO A 95 -0.73 12.10 17.27
C PRO A 95 0.73 12.16 17.71
N GLU A 96 1.10 11.39 18.74
CA GLU A 96 2.46 11.38 19.30
C GLU A 96 3.42 10.51 18.47
N LYS A 97 2.87 9.47 17.83
CA LYS A 97 3.61 8.54 16.95
C LYS A 97 3.44 8.85 15.47
N LYS A 98 2.72 9.92 15.12
CA LYS A 98 2.51 10.36 13.74
C LYS A 98 3.84 10.63 13.05
N ASN A 99 3.93 10.23 11.78
CA ASN A 99 5.12 10.35 10.95
C ASN A 99 6.37 9.63 11.50
N ILE A 100 6.20 8.62 12.37
CA ILE A 100 7.30 7.73 12.78
C ILE A 100 7.14 6.40 12.04
N ILE A 101 8.19 6.00 11.32
CA ILE A 101 8.32 4.67 10.73
C ILE A 101 9.20 3.84 11.67
N TYR A 102 8.62 2.77 12.21
CA TYR A 102 9.31 1.82 13.05
C TYR A 102 9.89 0.72 12.17
N LEU A 103 11.22 0.62 12.15
CA LEU A 103 11.95 -0.38 11.38
C LEU A 103 12.27 -1.56 12.29
N THR A 104 11.96 -2.78 11.85
CA THR A 104 12.32 -3.99 12.60
C THR A 104 13.70 -4.49 12.18
N GLU A 105 14.18 -5.52 12.87
CA GLU A 105 15.44 -6.17 12.50
C GLU A 105 15.42 -6.76 11.09
N VAL A 106 14.25 -7.14 10.57
CA VAL A 106 14.08 -7.70 9.22
C VAL A 106 14.50 -6.66 8.18
N PHE A 107 13.97 -5.44 8.27
CA PHE A 107 14.33 -4.33 7.38
C PHE A 107 15.84 -4.02 7.39
N VAL A 108 16.45 -4.07 8.57
CA VAL A 108 17.89 -3.76 8.73
C VAL A 108 18.77 -4.89 8.19
N LYS A 109 18.43 -6.15 8.49
CA LYS A 109 19.20 -7.33 8.07
C LYS A 109 19.08 -7.63 6.57
N GLU A 110 17.91 -7.38 5.98
CA GLU A 110 17.68 -7.68 4.55
C GLU A 110 18.39 -6.73 3.58
N LYS A 111 18.79 -5.53 4.04
CA LYS A 111 19.67 -4.64 3.27
C LYS A 111 21.03 -5.27 2.93
N ALA A 112 21.47 -6.26 3.71
CA ALA A 112 22.80 -6.87 3.60
C ALA A 112 22.85 -8.13 2.72
N HIS A 113 21.70 -8.76 2.39
CA HIS A 113 21.72 -10.14 1.84
C HIS A 113 20.99 -10.39 0.52
N PHE A 114 20.23 -9.44 -0.04
CA PHE A 114 19.36 -9.73 -1.20
C PHE A 114 19.57 -8.85 -2.44
N SER A 115 20.75 -8.24 -2.60
CA SER A 115 21.02 -7.24 -3.64
C SER A 115 21.39 -7.76 -5.04
N ALA A 116 21.35 -9.06 -5.33
CA ALA A 116 21.97 -9.55 -6.58
C ALA A 116 21.16 -10.45 -7.51
N GLN A 117 20.08 -11.13 -7.10
CA GLN A 117 19.59 -12.27 -7.93
C GLN A 117 18.09 -12.50 -8.07
N ARG A 118 17.17 -11.62 -7.63
CA ARG A 118 15.73 -11.89 -7.78
C ARG A 118 14.93 -10.67 -8.22
N GLU A 119 14.20 -10.81 -9.33
CA GLU A 119 13.31 -9.78 -9.91
C GLU A 119 12.18 -9.33 -8.97
N ASN A 120 11.95 -10.06 -7.86
CA ASN A 120 10.78 -9.92 -6.97
C ASN A 120 11.09 -9.83 -5.46
N ALA A 121 12.34 -9.56 -5.05
CA ALA A 121 12.64 -9.34 -3.61
C ALA A 121 11.98 -8.02 -3.13
N LEU A 122 11.47 -8.00 -1.89
CA LEU A 122 10.98 -6.77 -1.25
C LEU A 122 12.13 -5.80 -1.12
N ASP A 123 12.03 -4.70 -1.86
CA ASP A 123 12.99 -3.63 -1.76
C ASP A 123 12.66 -2.81 -0.51
N ASN A 124 13.68 -2.41 0.25
CA ASN A 124 13.53 -1.41 1.30
C ASN A 124 12.84 -0.14 0.74
N VAL A 125 13.01 0.13 -0.55
CA VAL A 125 12.29 1.17 -1.30
C VAL A 125 10.77 0.97 -1.26
N GLU A 126 10.30 -0.25 -1.56
CA GLU A 126 8.87 -0.61 -1.55
C GLU A 126 8.29 -0.46 -0.14
N THR A 127 9.01 -0.96 0.86
CA THR A 127 8.60 -0.85 2.27
C THR A 127 8.45 0.61 2.69
N ILE A 128 9.41 1.47 2.36
CA ILE A 128 9.30 2.90 2.68
C ILE A 128 8.09 3.54 1.99
N ILE A 129 7.84 3.22 0.71
CA ILE A 129 6.66 3.75 0.00
C ILE A 129 5.37 3.25 0.64
N HIS A 130 5.30 1.97 1.01
CA HIS A 130 4.18 1.37 1.74
C HIS A 130 3.91 2.14 3.05
N GLU A 131 4.93 2.29 3.89
CA GLU A 131 4.77 2.95 5.19
C GLU A 131 4.40 4.43 5.06
N VAL A 132 4.97 5.14 4.09
CA VAL A 132 4.64 6.55 3.83
C VAL A 132 3.20 6.70 3.32
N SER A 133 2.69 5.71 2.58
CA SER A 133 1.33 5.75 2.05
C SER A 133 0.27 5.75 3.15
N HIS A 134 0.54 5.08 4.28
CA HIS A 134 -0.33 5.08 5.46
C HIS A 134 -0.60 6.49 6.00
N PHE A 135 0.40 7.39 5.97
CA PHE A 135 0.24 8.77 6.43
C PHE A 135 -0.57 9.65 5.47
N GLN A 136 -0.75 9.21 4.21
CA GLN A 136 -1.48 9.93 3.18
C GLN A 136 -2.91 9.41 2.98
N MET A 137 -3.25 8.30 3.65
CA MET A 137 -4.60 7.73 3.64
C MET A 137 -5.46 8.48 4.65
N THR A 138 -6.62 8.95 4.21
CA THR A 138 -7.68 9.48 5.10
C THR A 138 -8.34 8.33 5.84
N GLU A 139 -9.17 8.64 6.84
CA GLU A 139 -9.85 7.80 7.87
C GLU A 139 -10.32 6.37 7.50
N ASP A 140 -10.33 6.01 6.23
CA ASP A 140 -10.73 4.72 5.67
C ASP A 140 -9.51 3.88 5.28
N TYR A 141 -8.81 3.42 6.32
CA TYR A 141 -7.62 2.62 6.18
C TYR A 141 -7.97 1.14 6.09
N PHE A 142 -7.42 0.41 5.10
CA PHE A 142 -7.75 -1.00 4.88
C PHE A 142 -6.54 -1.90 5.10
N TYR A 143 -6.58 -2.68 6.19
CA TYR A 143 -5.63 -3.75 6.45
C TYR A 143 -6.00 -4.98 5.61
N ALA A 144 -5.08 -5.43 4.75
CA ALA A 144 -5.11 -6.83 4.34
C ALA A 144 -4.67 -7.66 5.56
N PRO A 145 -5.34 -8.79 5.88
CA PRO A 145 -4.81 -9.71 6.88
C PRO A 145 -3.40 -10.11 6.45
N GLN A 146 -2.40 -9.75 7.27
CA GLN A 146 -1.02 -10.06 6.95
C GLN A 146 -0.80 -11.57 7.13
N PRO A 147 -0.19 -12.25 6.15
CA PRO A 147 0.11 -13.65 6.29
C PRO A 147 1.16 -13.84 7.39
N HIS A 148 0.99 -14.87 8.22
CA HIS A 148 2.02 -15.31 9.16
C HIS A 148 3.18 -15.90 8.36
N THR A 149 4.18 -15.07 8.05
CA THR A 149 5.36 -15.51 7.29
C THR A 149 6.62 -15.10 8.01
N THR A 150 7.66 -15.91 7.86
CA THR A 150 8.96 -15.71 8.53
C THR A 150 10.00 -15.09 7.61
N SER A 151 9.64 -14.81 6.35
CA SER A 151 10.53 -14.23 5.34
C SER A 151 9.83 -13.18 4.47
N ALA A 152 10.56 -12.14 4.08
CA ALA A 152 10.08 -11.12 3.13
C ALA A 152 9.67 -11.71 1.77
N ASP A 153 10.33 -12.78 1.32
CA ASP A 153 10.01 -13.48 0.07
C ASP A 153 8.64 -14.19 0.12
N GLU A 154 8.29 -14.78 1.25
CA GLU A 154 6.94 -15.30 1.49
C GLU A 154 5.93 -14.14 1.60
N TYR A 155 6.29 -13.05 2.29
CA TYR A 155 5.42 -11.88 2.36
C TYR A 155 5.08 -11.34 0.98
N PHE A 156 6.02 -11.20 0.03
CA PHE A 156 5.71 -10.67 -1.31
C PHE A 156 4.85 -11.61 -2.14
N ASN A 157 5.19 -12.90 -2.19
CA ASN A 157 4.39 -13.87 -2.95
C ASN A 157 2.99 -14.04 -2.34
N VAL A 158 2.89 -14.00 -1.01
CA VAL A 158 1.62 -14.05 -0.30
C VAL A 158 0.92 -12.70 -0.27
N THR A 159 1.60 -11.57 -0.46
CA THR A 159 0.98 -10.23 -0.61
C THR A 159 0.49 -10.02 -2.02
N LEU A 160 1.19 -10.45 -3.08
CA LEU A 160 0.64 -10.48 -4.44
C LEU A 160 -0.55 -11.44 -4.53
N LYS A 161 -0.40 -12.68 -4.05
CA LYS A 161 -1.52 -13.62 -3.90
C LYS A 161 -2.59 -13.05 -2.96
N GLY A 162 -2.16 -12.31 -1.95
CA GLY A 162 -2.95 -11.63 -0.93
C GLY A 162 -3.65 -10.38 -1.42
N LEU A 163 -3.21 -9.75 -2.52
CA LEU A 163 -3.82 -8.62 -3.22
C LEU A 163 -4.85 -9.14 -4.22
N HIS A 164 -4.55 -10.26 -4.86
CA HIS A 164 -5.53 -11.07 -5.58
C HIS A 164 -6.64 -11.55 -4.62
N ASP A 165 -6.28 -12.00 -3.42
CA ASP A 165 -7.21 -12.40 -2.36
C ASP A 165 -7.77 -11.21 -1.55
N PHE A 166 -7.14 -10.04 -1.57
CA PHE A 166 -7.60 -8.85 -0.84
C PHE A 166 -8.94 -8.42 -1.38
N ASN A 167 -9.11 -8.48 -2.71
CA ASN A 167 -10.40 -8.23 -3.33
C ASN A 167 -11.42 -9.35 -3.10
N ARG A 168 -10.97 -10.55 -2.70
CA ARG A 168 -11.82 -11.66 -2.23
C ARG A 168 -12.20 -11.51 -0.76
N ILE A 169 -11.34 -10.91 0.08
CA ILE A 169 -11.51 -10.76 1.53
C ILE A 169 -12.22 -9.46 1.88
N VAL A 170 -11.87 -8.35 1.23
CA VAL A 170 -12.44 -7.02 1.42
C VAL A 170 -13.94 -7.09 1.22
N GLY A 171 -14.64 -6.85 2.32
CA GLY A 171 -16.08 -6.96 2.54
C GLY A 171 -16.73 -8.31 2.28
N THR A 172 -15.97 -9.36 2.55
CA THR A 172 -16.50 -10.59 3.14
C THR A 172 -16.49 -10.50 4.66
N ASP A 173 -17.06 -11.50 5.32
CA ASP A 173 -17.17 -11.55 6.80
C ASP A 173 -15.83 -11.79 7.49
N SER A 174 -14.74 -11.89 6.72
CA SER A 174 -13.37 -12.07 7.21
C SER A 174 -12.54 -10.78 7.24
N ASP A 175 -13.10 -9.65 6.78
CA ASP A 175 -12.46 -8.34 6.91
C ASP A 175 -12.58 -7.84 8.37
N PRO A 176 -11.47 -7.54 9.07
CA PRO A 176 -11.51 -7.10 10.47
C PRO A 176 -12.42 -5.88 10.73
N ASN A 177 -12.52 -4.96 9.76
CA ASN A 177 -13.38 -3.79 9.89
C ASN A 177 -14.88 -4.17 9.76
N ILE A 178 -15.18 -5.17 8.92
CA ILE A 178 -16.53 -5.74 8.84
C ILE A 178 -16.85 -6.51 10.11
N MET A 179 -15.89 -7.27 10.66
CA MET A 179 -16.08 -8.03 11.90
C MET A 179 -16.35 -7.09 13.10
N GLU A 180 -15.67 -5.95 13.17
CA GLU A 180 -15.92 -4.93 14.20
C GLU A 180 -17.34 -4.34 14.08
N LEU A 181 -17.72 -3.92 12.87
CA LEU A 181 -19.07 -3.41 12.59
C LEU A 181 -20.16 -4.48 12.82
N GLN A 182 -19.89 -5.73 12.44
CA GLN A 182 -20.77 -6.86 12.67
C GLN A 182 -20.96 -7.09 14.17
N THR A 183 -19.87 -7.03 14.95
CA THR A 183 -19.92 -7.16 16.41
C THR A 183 -20.78 -6.05 17.02
N LYS A 184 -20.54 -4.79 16.62
CA LYS A 184 -21.37 -3.64 17.02
C LYS A 184 -22.85 -3.87 16.70
N TYR A 185 -23.20 -4.27 15.48
CA TYR A 185 -24.60 -4.49 15.10
C TYR A 185 -25.25 -5.70 15.78
N SER A 186 -24.47 -6.73 16.08
CA SER A 186 -24.93 -7.88 16.85
C SER A 186 -25.30 -7.46 18.29
N LEU A 187 -24.46 -6.63 18.92
CA LEU A 187 -24.75 -6.07 20.25
C LEU A 187 -25.97 -5.14 20.27
N LEU A 188 -26.25 -4.47 19.15
CA LEU A 188 -27.43 -3.61 18.99
C LEU A 188 -28.71 -4.38 18.59
N GLY A 189 -28.67 -5.70 18.51
CA GLY A 189 -29.84 -6.54 18.18
C GLY A 189 -30.32 -6.40 16.74
N ALA A 190 -29.43 -6.08 15.79
CA ALA A 190 -29.81 -6.04 14.38
C ALA A 190 -30.26 -7.43 13.88
N ILE A 191 -31.34 -7.47 13.09
CA ILE A 191 -31.88 -8.70 12.47
C ILE A 191 -30.85 -9.35 11.52
N ASP A 192 -30.04 -8.52 10.85
CA ASP A 192 -28.98 -8.95 9.95
C ASP A 192 -27.73 -8.06 10.12
N PRO A 193 -26.90 -8.35 11.12
CA PRO A 193 -25.75 -7.52 11.48
C PRO A 193 -24.65 -7.57 10.42
N VAL A 194 -24.54 -8.70 9.70
CA VAL A 194 -23.57 -8.91 8.62
C VAL A 194 -23.90 -8.01 7.43
N ASN A 195 -25.14 -8.06 6.93
CA ASN A 195 -25.50 -7.22 5.78
C ASN A 195 -25.54 -5.74 6.13
N LYS A 196 -25.88 -5.36 7.37
CA LYS A 196 -25.74 -3.97 7.83
C LYS A 196 -24.28 -3.51 7.87
N ALA A 197 -23.38 -4.31 8.45
CA ALA A 197 -21.95 -4.01 8.49
C ALA A 197 -21.36 -3.86 7.08
N ARG A 198 -21.67 -4.81 6.19
CA ARG A 198 -21.27 -4.73 4.78
C ARG A 198 -21.85 -3.50 4.08
N LYS A 199 -23.13 -3.21 4.28
CA LYS A 199 -23.77 -2.03 3.67
C LYS A 199 -23.06 -0.76 4.13
N GLU A 200 -22.94 -0.51 5.44
CA GLU A 200 -22.28 0.68 5.97
C GLU A 200 -20.83 0.81 5.48
N PHE A 201 -20.07 -0.30 5.50
CA PHE A 201 -18.68 -0.30 5.07
C PHE A 201 -18.50 -0.01 3.57
N TYR A 202 -19.43 -0.48 2.73
CA TYR A 202 -19.40 -0.25 1.28
C TYR A 202 -20.24 0.95 0.82
N GLU A 203 -21.07 1.53 1.67
CA GLU A 203 -21.95 2.64 1.29
C GLU A 203 -21.07 3.83 0.87
N GLY A 204 -21.12 4.15 -0.42
CA GLY A 204 -20.28 5.20 -1.02
C GLY A 204 -18.85 4.79 -1.40
N ARG A 205 -18.43 3.53 -1.22
CA ARG A 205 -17.03 3.09 -1.47
C ARG A 205 -16.95 2.00 -2.54
N SER A 206 -16.41 2.35 -3.71
CA SER A 206 -16.09 1.36 -4.75
C SER A 206 -14.85 0.53 -4.36
N ARG A 207 -14.78 -0.74 -4.77
CA ARG A 207 -13.57 -1.59 -4.59
C ARG A 207 -12.28 -0.94 -5.09
N LEU A 208 -12.38 -0.19 -6.19
CA LEU A 208 -11.28 0.62 -6.71
C LEU A 208 -10.83 1.69 -5.70
N LYS A 209 -11.77 2.38 -5.04
CA LYS A 209 -11.46 3.39 -4.03
C LYS A 209 -10.76 2.76 -2.82
N ILE A 210 -11.21 1.57 -2.41
CA ILE A 210 -10.59 0.77 -1.34
C ILE A 210 -9.14 0.42 -1.71
N ALA A 211 -8.90 -0.10 -2.92
CA ALA A 211 -7.56 -0.38 -3.41
C ALA A 211 -6.67 0.87 -3.49
N LEU A 212 -7.22 2.02 -3.89
CA LEU A 212 -6.49 3.30 -3.90
C LEU A 212 -6.20 3.86 -2.48
N ASN A 213 -6.81 3.28 -1.45
CA ASN A 213 -6.61 3.58 -0.03
C ASN A 213 -5.98 2.39 0.72
N ASN A 214 -5.32 1.47 0.02
CA ASN A 214 -4.55 0.39 0.61
C ASN A 214 -3.05 0.56 0.27
N ALA A 215 -2.20 0.38 1.28
CA ALA A 215 -0.78 0.72 1.19
C ALA A 215 0.02 -0.20 0.30
N ASP A 216 -0.29 -1.50 0.33
CA ASP A 216 0.31 -2.48 -0.56
C ASP A 216 0.03 -2.10 -2.00
N HIS A 217 -1.25 -1.83 -2.35
CA HIS A 217 -1.59 -1.37 -3.70
C HIS A 217 -0.85 -0.09 -4.11
N MET A 218 -0.69 0.88 -3.20
CA MET A 218 0.06 2.12 -3.50
C MET A 218 1.54 1.86 -3.74
N ALA A 219 2.17 1.03 -2.90
CA ALA A 219 3.57 0.67 -3.03
C ALA A 219 3.83 -0.13 -4.30
N LEU A 220 3.05 -1.19 -4.57
CA LEU A 220 3.18 -1.98 -5.79
C LEU A 220 2.96 -1.12 -7.05
N LEU A 221 1.94 -0.27 -7.07
CA LEU A 221 1.69 0.62 -8.22
C LEU A 221 2.84 1.60 -8.43
N ALA A 222 3.42 2.15 -7.35
CA ALA A 222 4.58 3.02 -7.46
C ALA A 222 5.80 2.26 -8.00
N MET A 223 6.08 1.06 -7.49
CA MET A 223 7.19 0.21 -7.93
C MET A 223 7.04 -0.19 -9.40
N GLN A 224 5.87 -0.67 -9.81
CA GLN A 224 5.61 -1.10 -11.20
C GLN A 224 5.73 0.03 -12.23
N LEU A 225 5.42 1.26 -11.82
CA LEU A 225 5.45 2.43 -12.69
C LEU A 225 6.79 3.19 -12.62
N GLY A 226 7.49 3.10 -11.50
CA GLY A 226 8.64 3.96 -11.20
C GLY A 226 9.99 3.26 -11.15
N HIS A 227 10.01 1.96 -10.85
CA HIS A 227 11.25 1.23 -10.63
C HIS A 227 11.83 0.71 -11.97
N PRO A 228 13.09 1.04 -12.32
CA PRO A 228 13.71 0.67 -13.60
C PRO A 228 13.61 -0.82 -13.96
N SER A 229 13.79 -1.72 -12.99
CA SER A 229 13.75 -3.17 -13.21
C SER A 229 12.34 -3.77 -13.31
N ARG A 230 11.29 -3.02 -12.92
CA ARG A 230 9.90 -3.52 -12.90
C ARG A 230 9.03 -2.89 -13.98
N ILE A 231 9.60 -2.02 -14.81
CA ILE A 231 8.89 -1.44 -15.95
C ILE A 231 8.80 -2.51 -17.04
N PRO A 232 7.59 -2.91 -17.47
CA PRO A 232 7.45 -3.78 -18.63
C PRO A 232 8.01 -3.07 -19.87
N ALA A 233 8.80 -3.79 -20.66
CA ALA A 233 9.31 -3.33 -21.96
C ALA A 233 8.19 -2.84 -22.89
#